data_AF-A0A957BBF1-F1
#
_entry.id   AF-A0A957BBF1-F1
#
_cell.length_a   1.000
_cell.length_b   1.000
_cell.length_c   1.000
_cell.angle_alpha   90.00
_cell.angle_beta   90.00
_cell.angle_gamma   90.00
#
_symmetry.space_group_name_H-M   'P 1'
#
loop_
_entity.id
_entity.type
_entity.pdbx_description
1 polymer ?
#
loop_
_entity_poly.entity_id
_entity_poly.type
_entity_poly.pdbx_seq_one_letter_code
_entity_poly.pdbx_strand_id
1 'polypeptide(L)'
;MKTASRSPFADPVIYLEGGPGGSTLVNIPFQVETFAELRRYRDVILYDQRGTPFSSPLFCPTAIAEAEIPDDYAYPELPTSNDPEIQQLLVTALTLGSAVTATNCKSYFDQQDIDLSQYSTANSVLDLVAMMDAFDYESYNIYGISYGTNIALELFRYYEANPDAALPPLRAAIIDGNVPPHVDTRGGQAYIVPNNILRVFSDCEAIPTCSAAFPDIRQRAVDLLAQVADESLVIGEETIESDQLVTLMGNSLNYSLNEAGRVSGIGASYLPLMIDELERGILTTYIGLRDGILPPAPDDTTDEGDQGNLFGTIAEESSELATTARNLADGIEALQQESQQVSDILESGLPLSVYFVRELRIGVNEMNYFTALLFPGLVD
;
A
#
# COMPACT_ATOMS: atom_id res chain seq x y z
N MET A 1 7.73 13.00 21.63
CA MET A 1 7.01 12.42 22.78
C MET A 1 7.99 11.61 23.61
N LYS A 2 8.06 11.87 24.93
CA LYS A 2 8.93 11.08 25.82
C LYS A 2 8.32 9.72 26.15
N THR A 3 9.20 8.76 26.38
CA THR A 3 8.90 7.44 26.93
C THR A 3 8.18 7.53 28.28
N ALA A 4 7.37 6.51 28.60
CA ALA A 4 6.77 6.31 29.91
C ALA A 4 7.70 5.54 30.89
N SER A 5 8.81 4.96 30.41
CA SER A 5 9.76 4.23 31.25
C SER A 5 10.69 5.16 32.02
N ARG A 6 11.08 4.73 33.22
CA ARG A 6 12.15 5.36 34.01
C ARG A 6 13.55 4.92 33.58
N SER A 7 13.63 3.90 32.72
CA SER A 7 14.86 3.36 32.14
C SER A 7 14.61 3.10 30.65
N PRO A 8 14.45 4.15 29.83
CA PRO A 8 14.24 3.98 28.40
C PRO A 8 15.50 3.50 27.70
N PHE A 9 15.31 2.91 26.52
CA PHE A 9 16.41 2.77 25.59
C PHE A 9 16.84 4.14 25.08
N ALA A 10 18.14 4.28 24.79
CA ALA A 10 18.74 5.56 24.41
C ALA A 10 18.34 6.03 23.01
N ASP A 11 17.97 5.11 22.10
CA ASP A 11 17.67 5.42 20.70
C ASP A 11 16.16 5.66 20.45
N PRO A 12 15.75 6.83 19.96
CA PRO A 12 14.34 7.12 19.69
C PRO A 12 13.86 6.45 18.40
N VAL A 13 12.56 6.51 18.16
CA VAL A 13 11.95 6.21 16.85
C VAL A 13 11.48 7.50 16.22
N ILE A 14 11.99 7.83 15.03
CA ILE A 14 11.44 8.89 14.18
C ILE A 14 10.34 8.30 13.33
N TYR A 15 9.14 8.87 13.45
CA TYR A 15 8.01 8.49 12.63
C TYR A 15 7.93 9.40 11.40
N LEU A 16 7.97 8.80 10.21
CA LEU A 16 7.88 9.48 8.92
C LEU A 16 6.46 9.26 8.37
N GLU A 17 5.65 10.30 8.46
CA GLU A 17 4.25 10.31 8.02
C GLU A 17 4.13 10.21 6.49
N GLY A 18 3.01 9.64 6.06
CA GLY A 18 2.67 9.43 4.66
C GLY A 18 2.01 10.65 4.00
N GLY A 19 1.25 10.36 2.94
CA GLY A 19 0.61 11.36 2.09
C GLY A 19 1.14 11.28 0.65
N PRO A 20 2.04 12.17 0.19
CA PRO A 20 2.68 13.29 0.91
C PRO A 20 1.69 14.35 1.41
N GLY A 21 2.13 15.20 2.35
CA GLY A 21 1.31 16.28 2.92
C GLY A 21 0.59 15.94 4.23
N GLY A 22 0.74 14.71 4.74
CA GLY A 22 0.23 14.31 6.05
C GLY A 22 0.94 15.05 7.20
N SER A 23 0.20 15.35 8.27
CA SER A 23 0.73 16.01 9.47
C SER A 23 0.62 15.09 10.68
N THR A 24 1.73 14.91 11.38
CA THR A 24 1.74 14.17 12.64
C THR A 24 1.23 15.01 13.81
N LEU A 25 1.15 16.33 13.61
CA LEU A 25 0.85 17.29 14.67
C LEU A 25 -0.61 17.76 14.70
N VAL A 26 -1.39 17.51 13.65
CA VAL A 26 -2.84 17.83 13.63
C VAL A 26 -3.63 17.01 14.65
N ASN A 27 -3.26 15.75 14.90
CA ASN A 27 -3.95 14.87 15.86
C ASN A 27 -2.97 14.17 16.81
N ILE A 28 -2.33 14.95 17.69
CA ILE A 28 -1.40 14.43 18.69
C ILE A 28 -2.02 13.35 19.60
N PRO A 29 -3.28 13.46 20.09
CA PRO A 29 -3.88 12.41 20.92
C PRO A 29 -3.92 11.05 20.22
N PHE A 30 -4.31 11.01 18.95
CA PHE A 30 -4.27 9.78 18.14
C PHE A 30 -2.86 9.21 18.06
N GLN A 31 -1.85 10.04 17.78
CA GLN A 31 -0.46 9.58 17.72
C GLN A 31 0.05 9.04 19.07
N VAL A 32 -0.37 9.65 20.18
CA VAL A 32 -0.01 9.20 21.54
C VAL A 32 -0.55 7.80 21.82
N GLU A 33 -1.76 7.51 21.34
CA GLU A 33 -2.44 6.21 21.45
C GLU A 33 -1.81 5.17 20.51
N THR A 34 -1.66 5.50 19.23
CA THR A 34 -1.02 4.64 18.21
C THR A 34 0.37 4.17 18.65
N PHE A 35 1.16 5.05 19.26
CA PHE A 35 2.50 4.72 19.74
C PHE A 35 2.57 4.35 21.23
N ALA A 36 1.45 4.07 21.90
CA ALA A 36 1.43 3.83 23.34
C ALA A 36 2.35 2.67 23.77
N GLU A 37 2.34 1.56 23.04
CA GLU A 37 3.20 0.39 23.31
C GLU A 37 4.68 0.71 23.09
N LEU A 38 5.01 1.41 21.99
CA LEU A 38 6.38 1.80 21.69
C LEU A 38 6.94 2.78 22.73
N ARG A 39 6.12 3.73 23.16
CA ARG A 39 6.48 4.71 24.20
C ARG A 39 6.70 4.07 25.57
N ARG A 40 6.34 2.80 25.79
CA ARG A 40 6.76 2.09 27.01
C ARG A 40 8.27 1.98 27.13
N TYR A 41 9.01 2.04 26.02
CA TYR A 41 10.45 1.77 26.04
C TYR A 41 11.30 2.83 25.34
N ARG A 42 10.74 3.60 24.41
CA ARG A 42 11.48 4.56 23.57
C ARG A 42 10.80 5.92 23.52
N ASP A 43 11.61 6.94 23.27
CA ASP A 43 11.10 8.22 22.81
C ASP A 43 10.59 8.07 21.36
N VAL A 44 9.53 8.79 21.02
CA VAL A 44 8.98 8.85 19.65
C VAL A 44 9.04 10.29 19.17
N ILE A 45 9.73 10.52 18.07
CA ILE A 45 9.87 11.82 17.43
C ILE A 45 8.81 11.92 16.34
N LEU A 46 7.91 12.89 16.52
CA LEU A 46 6.94 13.32 15.54
C LEU A 46 7.37 14.68 15.03
N TYR A 47 7.25 14.92 13.74
CA TYR A 47 7.49 16.21 13.13
C TYR A 47 6.59 16.40 11.91
N ASP A 48 6.46 17.66 11.51
CA ASP A 48 5.76 18.04 10.30
C ASP A 48 6.80 18.32 9.22
N GLN A 49 6.59 17.75 8.04
CA GLN A 49 7.48 17.95 6.90
C GLN A 49 7.22 19.33 6.29
N ARG A 50 8.21 19.91 5.61
CA ARG A 50 7.98 21.16 4.84
C ARG A 50 6.79 21.00 3.89
N GLY A 51 5.92 22.00 3.82
CA GLY A 51 4.69 21.97 3.03
C GLY A 51 3.45 21.53 3.82
N THR A 52 3.62 21.02 5.03
CA THR A 52 2.51 20.59 5.92
C THR A 52 2.05 21.73 6.85
N PRO A 53 0.86 21.63 7.47
CA PRO A 53 0.23 22.73 8.21
C PRO A 53 1.11 23.46 9.23
N PHE A 54 2.02 22.76 9.92
CA PHE A 54 2.88 23.35 10.96
C PHE A 54 4.34 23.55 10.52
N SER A 55 4.68 23.35 9.25
CA SER A 55 6.04 23.55 8.71
C SER A 55 6.00 24.07 7.27
N SER A 56 6.13 25.40 7.10
CA SER A 56 6.09 26.07 5.79
C SER A 56 4.93 25.61 4.91
N PRO A 57 3.67 25.85 5.31
CA PRO A 57 2.51 25.19 4.70
C PRO A 57 2.31 25.54 3.23
N LEU A 58 2.03 24.54 2.41
CA LEU A 58 1.53 24.71 1.04
C LEU A 58 0.02 24.48 1.03
N PHE A 59 -0.74 25.59 1.06
CA PHE A 59 -2.20 25.53 0.98
C PHE A 59 -2.69 26.14 -0.34
N CYS A 60 -3.12 25.29 -1.27
CA CYS A 60 -3.80 25.71 -2.49
C CYS A 60 -5.32 25.58 -2.29
N PRO A 61 -6.10 26.67 -2.38
CA PRO A 61 -7.55 26.59 -2.19
C PRO A 61 -8.21 25.64 -3.21
N THR A 62 -9.19 24.85 -2.77
CA THR A 62 -9.92 23.89 -3.61
C THR A 62 -10.53 24.54 -4.86
N ALA A 63 -11.11 25.73 -4.73
CA ALA A 63 -11.65 26.48 -5.88
C ALA A 63 -10.59 26.85 -6.94
N ILE A 64 -9.31 26.86 -6.55
CA ILE A 64 -8.19 27.03 -7.49
C ILE A 64 -7.76 25.66 -8.02
N ALA A 65 -7.59 24.66 -7.15
CA ALA A 65 -7.17 23.31 -7.53
C ALA A 65 -8.11 22.66 -8.57
N GLU A 66 -9.43 22.84 -8.41
CA GLU A 66 -10.50 22.22 -9.21
C GLU A 66 -10.95 23.06 -10.41
N ALA A 67 -10.28 24.17 -10.73
CA ALA A 67 -10.63 24.92 -11.94
C ALA A 67 -10.45 24.03 -13.20
N GLU A 68 -11.43 24.11 -14.10
CA GLU A 68 -11.70 23.16 -15.21
C GLU A 68 -10.44 22.57 -15.84
N ILE A 69 -10.42 21.23 -15.94
CA ILE A 69 -9.45 20.53 -16.77
C ILE A 69 -9.72 20.95 -18.22
N PRO A 70 -8.74 21.51 -18.95
CA PRO A 70 -8.91 21.81 -20.36
C PRO A 70 -9.36 20.56 -21.14
N ASP A 71 -10.30 20.71 -22.07
CA ASP A 71 -10.80 19.62 -22.94
C ASP A 71 -9.67 18.89 -23.72
N ASP A 72 -8.47 19.49 -23.80
CA ASP A 72 -7.30 18.96 -24.50
C ASP A 72 -6.27 18.27 -23.58
N TYR A 73 -6.58 18.03 -22.30
CA TYR A 73 -5.70 17.29 -21.40
C TYR A 73 -5.56 15.82 -21.86
N ALA A 74 -4.44 15.53 -22.51
CA ALA A 74 -4.10 14.18 -22.95
C ALA A 74 -3.68 13.33 -21.75
N TYR A 75 -4.54 12.39 -21.35
CA TYR A 75 -4.14 11.29 -20.49
C TYR A 75 -3.00 10.50 -21.17
N PRO A 76 -1.97 10.06 -20.42
CA PRO A 76 -0.91 9.25 -21.01
C PRO A 76 -1.48 8.03 -21.72
N GLU A 77 -1.00 7.75 -22.93
CA GLU A 77 -1.38 6.55 -23.68
C GLU A 77 -1.02 5.31 -22.86
N LEU A 78 -2.03 4.55 -22.44
CA LEU A 78 -1.82 3.30 -21.73
C LEU A 78 -1.30 2.20 -22.67
N PRO A 79 -0.52 1.23 -22.16
CA PRO A 79 -0.07 0.10 -22.95
C PRO A 79 -1.27 -0.69 -23.51
N THR A 80 -1.26 -0.94 -24.82
CA THR A 80 -2.29 -1.73 -25.50
C THR A 80 -1.99 -3.22 -25.34
N SER A 81 -2.99 -4.01 -24.94
CA SER A 81 -2.93 -5.48 -24.90
C SER A 81 -3.88 -6.07 -25.93
N ASN A 82 -3.51 -7.20 -26.54
CA ASN A 82 -4.41 -7.98 -27.41
C ASN A 82 -5.23 -9.00 -26.61
N ASP A 83 -4.99 -9.12 -25.31
CA ASP A 83 -5.76 -9.98 -24.43
C ASP A 83 -7.09 -9.29 -24.07
N PRO A 84 -8.25 -9.88 -24.39
CA PRO A 84 -9.56 -9.31 -24.10
C PRO A 84 -9.78 -9.01 -22.61
N GLU A 85 -9.23 -9.84 -21.72
CA GLU A 85 -9.37 -9.64 -20.27
C GLU A 85 -8.53 -8.46 -19.80
N ILE A 86 -7.30 -8.33 -20.31
CA ILE A 86 -6.44 -7.17 -20.03
C ILE A 86 -7.03 -5.89 -20.63
N GLN A 87 -7.65 -5.95 -21.81
CA GLN A 87 -8.36 -4.81 -22.38
C GLN A 87 -9.53 -4.37 -21.51
N GLN A 88 -10.34 -5.32 -21.03
CA GLN A 88 -11.45 -5.01 -20.14
C GLN A 88 -10.97 -4.38 -18.83
N LEU A 89 -9.91 -4.95 -18.23
CA LEU A 89 -9.26 -4.38 -17.04
C LEU A 89 -8.76 -2.96 -17.29
N LEU A 90 -8.20 -2.67 -18.47
CA LEU A 90 -7.68 -1.35 -18.82
C LEU A 90 -8.78 -0.32 -19.00
N VAL A 91 -9.89 -0.69 -19.66
CA VAL A 91 -11.08 0.16 -19.80
C VAL A 91 -11.68 0.45 -18.43
N THR A 92 -11.87 -0.58 -17.60
CA THR A 92 -12.34 -0.39 -16.23
C THR A 92 -11.36 0.46 -15.41
N ALA A 93 -10.05 0.36 -15.66
CA ALA A 93 -9.05 1.20 -15.00
C ALA A 93 -9.15 2.68 -15.37
N LEU A 94 -9.43 2.97 -16.64
CA LEU A 94 -9.71 4.33 -17.09
C LEU A 94 -11.01 4.88 -16.49
N THR A 95 -12.06 4.07 -16.39
CA THR A 95 -13.34 4.46 -15.76
C THR A 95 -13.18 4.71 -14.26
N LEU A 96 -12.37 3.90 -13.57
CA LEU A 96 -12.18 3.97 -12.11
C LEU A 96 -11.03 4.94 -11.69
N GLY A 97 -10.24 5.45 -12.65
CA GLY A 97 -9.10 6.31 -12.39
C GLY A 97 -9.48 7.77 -12.15
N SER A 98 -9.43 8.24 -10.91
CA SER A 98 -9.62 9.65 -10.57
C SER A 98 -8.42 10.50 -11.04
N ALA A 99 -8.66 11.47 -11.92
CA ALA A 99 -7.68 12.48 -12.28
C ALA A 99 -7.48 13.45 -11.11
N VAL A 100 -6.28 13.48 -10.51
CA VAL A 100 -5.95 14.46 -9.47
C VAL A 100 -5.91 15.86 -10.08
N THR A 101 -6.94 16.65 -9.77
CA THR A 101 -7.19 18.05 -10.11
C THR A 101 -6.31 18.99 -9.29
N ALA A 102 -5.06 19.19 -9.69
CA ALA A 102 -4.16 20.19 -9.09
C ALA A 102 -3.45 21.06 -10.13
N THR A 103 -4.04 21.21 -11.32
CA THR A 103 -3.44 21.89 -12.48
C THR A 103 -3.11 23.37 -12.22
N ASN A 104 -3.86 24.06 -11.36
CA ASN A 104 -3.70 25.50 -11.15
C ASN A 104 -2.91 25.90 -9.89
N CYS A 105 -2.53 24.94 -9.04
CA CYS A 105 -1.82 25.26 -7.79
C CYS A 105 -0.41 25.81 -8.04
N LYS A 106 0.25 25.43 -9.14
CA LYS A 106 1.55 25.98 -9.49
C LYS A 106 1.49 27.50 -9.68
N SER A 107 0.59 27.98 -10.54
CA SER A 107 0.42 29.41 -10.80
C SER A 107 0.05 30.18 -9.54
N TYR A 108 -0.79 29.58 -8.69
CA TYR A 108 -1.17 30.16 -7.39
C TYR A 108 0.04 30.37 -6.46
N PHE A 109 0.96 29.41 -6.39
CA PHE A 109 2.17 29.54 -5.58
C PHE A 109 3.22 30.45 -6.25
N ASP A 110 3.34 30.43 -7.58
CA ASP A 110 4.22 31.34 -8.33
C ASP A 110 3.85 32.82 -8.04
N GLN A 111 2.55 33.15 -7.97
CA GLN A 111 2.06 34.50 -7.65
C GLN A 111 2.38 34.97 -6.21
N GLN A 112 2.74 34.03 -5.34
CA GLN A 112 3.13 34.30 -3.95
C GLN A 112 4.64 34.26 -3.75
N ASP A 113 5.42 34.16 -4.84
CA ASP A 113 6.87 33.99 -4.82
C ASP A 113 7.33 32.79 -3.98
N ILE A 114 6.50 31.74 -3.91
CA ILE A 114 6.84 30.50 -3.21
C ILE A 114 7.64 29.60 -4.15
N ASP A 115 8.91 29.37 -3.82
CA ASP A 115 9.77 28.46 -4.56
C ASP A 115 9.40 26.99 -4.29
N LEU A 116 8.57 26.43 -5.18
CA LEU A 116 8.14 25.03 -5.12
C LEU A 116 9.29 24.03 -5.24
N SER A 117 10.46 24.41 -5.77
CA SER A 117 11.63 23.52 -5.80
C SER A 117 12.16 23.19 -4.40
N GLN A 118 11.81 24.01 -3.40
CA GLN A 118 12.16 23.75 -2.01
C GLN A 118 11.35 22.60 -1.38
N TYR A 119 10.23 22.18 -1.99
CA TYR A 119 9.30 21.19 -1.45
C TYR A 119 9.48 19.84 -2.14
N SER A 120 10.66 19.26 -1.96
CA SER A 120 11.04 17.96 -2.51
C SER A 120 11.34 16.95 -1.40
N THR A 121 11.29 15.65 -1.72
CA THR A 121 11.74 14.59 -0.80
C THR A 121 13.19 14.82 -0.38
N ALA A 122 14.07 15.17 -1.32
CA ALA A 122 15.48 15.44 -1.03
C ALA A 122 15.65 16.54 0.03
N ASN A 123 14.90 17.63 -0.09
CA ASN A 123 14.95 18.71 0.90
C ASN A 123 14.29 18.34 2.24
N SER A 124 13.33 17.41 2.23
CA SER A 124 12.73 16.85 3.46
C SER A 124 13.72 15.93 4.19
N VAL A 125 14.59 15.20 3.46
CA VAL A 125 15.70 14.44 4.04
C VAL A 125 16.73 15.37 4.68
N LEU A 126 17.03 16.51 4.07
CA LEU A 126 17.92 17.51 4.68
C LEU A 126 17.35 18.07 6.00
N ASP A 127 16.04 18.30 6.08
CA ASP A 127 15.40 18.69 7.34
C ASP A 127 15.51 17.60 8.39
N LEU A 128 15.31 16.35 8.00
CA LEU A 128 15.44 15.19 8.88
C LEU A 128 16.87 15.08 9.44
N VAL A 129 17.89 15.26 8.60
CA VAL A 129 19.29 15.27 9.02
C VAL A 129 19.57 16.42 10.00
N ALA A 130 19.09 17.64 9.70
CA ALA A 130 19.25 18.78 10.60
C ALA A 130 18.53 18.57 11.94
N MET A 131 17.36 17.93 11.94
CA MET A 131 16.64 17.56 13.17
C MET A 131 17.41 16.52 13.98
N MET A 132 18.00 15.51 13.33
CA MET A 132 18.80 14.48 14.01
C MET A 132 20.05 15.08 14.66
N ASP A 133 20.70 16.05 14.02
CA ASP A 133 21.82 16.81 14.58
C ASP A 133 21.36 17.65 15.79
N ALA A 134 20.23 18.36 15.68
CA ALA A 134 19.72 19.21 16.75
C ALA A 134 19.27 18.43 18.01
N PHE A 135 18.85 17.17 17.85
CA PHE A 135 18.38 16.33 18.96
C PHE A 135 19.47 15.49 19.61
N ASP A 136 20.60 15.29 18.93
CA ASP A 136 21.84 14.73 19.49
C ASP A 136 21.68 13.36 20.19
N TYR A 137 20.87 12.46 19.62
CA TYR A 137 20.86 11.06 20.05
C TYR A 137 22.00 10.27 19.38
N GLU A 138 22.60 9.33 20.12
CA GLU A 138 23.72 8.52 19.63
C GLU A 138 23.36 7.59 18.45
N SER A 139 22.09 7.22 18.33
CA SER A 139 21.56 6.42 17.21
C SER A 139 20.05 6.58 17.11
N TYR A 140 19.49 6.27 15.95
CA TYR A 140 18.06 6.45 15.67
C TYR A 140 17.44 5.20 15.08
N ASN A 141 16.12 5.05 15.26
CA ASN A 141 15.29 4.13 14.50
C ASN A 141 14.31 4.92 13.65
N ILE A 142 13.86 4.33 12.55
CA ILE A 142 12.93 4.98 11.64
C ILE A 142 11.71 4.08 11.46
N TYR A 143 10.53 4.69 11.46
CA TYR A 143 9.30 4.05 11.02
C TYR A 143 8.66 4.96 9.98
N GLY A 144 8.76 4.58 8.71
CA GLY A 144 8.07 5.26 7.62
C GLY A 144 6.82 4.50 7.17
N ILE A 145 5.74 5.25 6.96
CA ILE A 145 4.51 4.74 6.34
C ILE A 145 4.24 5.43 5.01
N SER A 146 3.76 4.70 4.00
CA SER A 146 3.36 5.29 2.70
C SER A 146 4.45 6.21 2.13
N TYR A 147 4.18 7.49 1.81
CA TYR A 147 5.23 8.44 1.38
C TYR A 147 6.43 8.56 2.34
N GLY A 148 6.25 8.37 3.64
CA GLY A 148 7.35 8.33 4.61
C GLY A 148 8.36 7.21 4.35
N THR A 149 7.96 6.13 3.67
CA THR A 149 8.90 5.10 3.19
C THR A 149 9.83 5.63 2.10
N ASN A 150 9.34 6.52 1.23
CA ASN A 150 10.16 7.19 0.22
C ASN A 150 11.23 8.05 0.89
N ILE A 151 10.87 8.80 1.94
CA ILE A 151 11.80 9.59 2.74
C ILE A 151 12.84 8.69 3.42
N ALA A 152 12.44 7.55 3.98
CA ALA A 152 13.36 6.61 4.60
C ALA A 152 14.39 6.06 3.59
N LEU A 153 13.94 5.67 2.39
CA LEU A 153 14.83 5.18 1.34
C LEU A 153 15.78 6.27 0.83
N GLU A 154 15.29 7.50 0.67
CA GLU A 154 16.15 8.63 0.30
C GLU A 154 17.13 9.02 1.41
N LEU A 155 16.76 8.85 2.68
CA LEU A 155 17.71 9.00 3.80
C LEU A 155 18.82 7.94 3.73
N PHE A 156 18.51 6.68 3.41
CA PHE A 156 19.55 5.66 3.23
C PHE A 156 20.53 6.04 2.12
N ARG A 157 20.00 6.48 0.96
CA ARG A 157 20.82 7.00 -0.14
C ARG A 157 21.66 8.19 0.29
N TYR A 158 21.13 9.08 1.14
CA TYR A 158 21.89 10.18 1.71
C TYR A 158 23.05 9.70 2.59
N TYR A 159 22.85 8.69 3.45
CA TYR A 159 23.91 8.09 4.26
C TYR A 159 25.01 7.47 3.38
N GLU A 160 24.63 6.73 2.33
CA GLU A 160 25.58 6.14 1.38
C GLU A 160 26.38 7.18 0.60
N ALA A 161 25.72 8.27 0.19
CA ALA A 161 26.35 9.35 -0.58
C ALA A 161 27.23 10.26 0.29
N ASN A 162 27.04 10.27 1.61
CA ASN A 162 27.75 11.15 2.54
C ASN A 162 28.42 10.35 3.68
N PRO A 163 29.34 9.42 3.38
CA PRO A 163 29.97 8.58 4.40
C PRO A 163 30.85 9.36 5.39
N ASP A 164 31.32 10.54 4.98
CA ASP A 164 32.13 11.45 5.83
C ASP A 164 31.26 12.41 6.66
N ALA A 165 29.95 12.46 6.43
CA ALA A 165 29.05 13.21 7.28
C ALA A 165 29.00 12.50 8.64
N ALA A 166 29.19 13.25 9.73
CA ALA A 166 29.14 12.74 11.09
C ALA A 166 27.69 12.46 11.53
N LEU A 167 26.99 11.61 10.77
CA LEU A 167 25.61 11.24 11.02
C LEU A 167 25.53 10.14 12.08
N PRO A 168 24.57 10.22 13.02
CA PRO A 168 24.36 9.16 13.98
C PRO A 168 23.82 7.91 13.27
N PRO A 169 24.25 6.69 13.64
CA PRO A 169 23.83 5.47 12.97
C PRO A 169 22.30 5.23 13.07
N LEU A 170 21.75 4.65 12.01
CA LEU A 170 20.40 4.11 12.00
C LEU A 170 20.43 2.66 12.47
N ARG A 171 19.82 2.35 13.62
CA ARG A 171 19.83 1.01 14.23
C ARG A 171 18.81 0.07 13.59
N ALA A 172 17.64 0.57 13.25
CA ALA A 172 16.56 -0.19 12.64
C ALA A 172 15.65 0.72 11.81
N ALA A 173 15.02 0.14 10.79
CA ALA A 173 14.01 0.81 9.99
C ALA A 173 12.81 -0.10 9.74
N ILE A 174 11.61 0.48 9.82
CA ILE A 174 10.35 -0.11 9.40
C ILE A 174 9.88 0.66 8.17
N ILE A 175 9.66 -0.06 7.08
CA ILE A 175 9.20 0.45 5.79
C ILE A 175 7.83 -0.18 5.52
N ASP A 176 6.76 0.54 5.85
CA ASP A 176 5.39 0.02 5.88
C ASP A 176 4.54 0.68 4.78
N GLY A 177 4.05 -0.10 3.82
CA GLY A 177 3.43 0.44 2.59
C GLY A 177 4.47 1.13 1.69
N ASN A 178 5.44 0.35 1.22
CA ASN A 178 6.62 0.85 0.49
C ASN A 178 6.27 1.65 -0.78
N VAL A 179 6.88 2.83 -0.92
CA VAL A 179 6.85 3.70 -2.09
C VAL A 179 8.27 3.87 -2.64
N PRO A 180 8.70 3.00 -3.57
CA PRO A 180 10.05 3.07 -4.12
C PRO A 180 10.27 4.36 -4.92
N PRO A 181 11.45 5.01 -4.83
CA PRO A 181 11.71 6.30 -5.50
C PRO A 181 11.64 6.28 -7.04
N HIS A 182 11.73 5.10 -7.64
CA HIS A 182 11.71 4.93 -9.10
C HIS A 182 10.29 4.68 -9.65
N VAL A 183 9.29 4.52 -8.79
CA VAL A 183 7.91 4.26 -9.20
C VAL A 183 7.18 5.59 -9.35
N ASP A 184 6.59 5.83 -10.52
CA ASP A 184 5.60 6.91 -10.68
C ASP A 184 4.31 6.50 -9.98
N THR A 185 4.17 6.90 -8.72
CA THR A 185 2.97 6.63 -7.95
C THR A 185 1.76 7.36 -8.50
N ARG A 186 1.91 8.53 -9.13
CA ARG A 186 0.76 9.26 -9.71
C ARG A 186 0.24 8.57 -10.95
N GLY A 187 1.12 8.18 -11.87
CA GLY A 187 0.75 7.35 -13.02
C GLY A 187 0.22 5.98 -12.60
N GLY A 188 0.77 5.40 -11.52
CA GLY A 188 0.36 4.10 -10.99
C GLY A 188 -1.03 4.09 -10.33
N GLN A 189 -1.49 5.18 -9.72
CA GLN A 189 -2.82 5.23 -9.06
C GLN A 189 -3.97 4.95 -10.04
N ALA A 190 -3.85 5.41 -11.29
CA ALA A 190 -4.82 5.14 -12.36
C ALA A 190 -4.96 3.64 -12.70
N TYR A 191 -4.05 2.81 -12.21
CA TYR A 191 -4.08 1.35 -12.35
C TYR A 191 -4.37 0.65 -11.00
N ILE A 192 -3.77 1.12 -9.91
CA ILE A 192 -3.81 0.47 -8.60
C ILE A 192 -5.23 0.41 -8.03
N VAL A 193 -5.94 1.54 -7.98
CA VAL A 193 -7.30 1.59 -7.40
C VAL A 193 -8.28 0.68 -8.17
N PRO A 194 -8.38 0.78 -9.50
CA PRO A 194 -9.21 -0.14 -10.29
C PRO A 194 -8.86 -1.61 -10.10
N ASN A 195 -7.57 -1.93 -10.13
CA ASN A 195 -7.10 -3.30 -9.96
C ASN A 195 -7.47 -3.85 -8.58
N ASN A 196 -7.33 -3.04 -7.53
CA ASN A 196 -7.70 -3.44 -6.17
C ASN A 196 -9.22 -3.60 -6.02
N ILE A 197 -10.03 -2.75 -6.65
CA ILE A 197 -11.49 -2.90 -6.67
C ILE A 197 -11.87 -4.24 -7.32
N LEU A 198 -11.30 -4.53 -8.50
CA LEU A 198 -11.58 -5.77 -9.21
C LEU A 198 -11.05 -7.01 -8.48
N ARG A 199 -9.98 -6.85 -7.71
CA ARG A 199 -9.43 -7.92 -6.88
C ARG A 199 -10.43 -8.38 -5.82
N VAL A 200 -11.19 -7.48 -5.21
CA VAL A 200 -12.25 -7.84 -4.23
C VAL A 200 -13.24 -8.83 -4.83
N PHE A 201 -13.68 -8.60 -6.07
CA PHE A 201 -14.62 -9.49 -6.74
C PHE A 201 -13.97 -10.82 -7.14
N SER A 202 -12.72 -10.79 -7.60
CA SER A 202 -11.95 -12.01 -7.86
C SER A 202 -11.76 -12.87 -6.61
N ASP A 203 -11.53 -12.24 -5.45
CA ASP A 203 -11.39 -12.96 -4.19
C ASP A 203 -12.73 -13.57 -3.75
N CYS A 204 -13.86 -12.86 -3.96
CA CYS A 204 -15.20 -13.43 -3.75
C CYS A 204 -15.47 -14.65 -4.65
N GLU A 205 -15.07 -14.60 -5.93
CA GLU A 205 -15.23 -15.73 -6.85
C GLU A 205 -14.40 -16.96 -6.43
N ALA A 206 -13.26 -16.75 -5.76
CA ALA A 206 -12.42 -17.82 -5.24
C ALA A 206 -12.98 -18.47 -3.96
N ILE A 207 -13.84 -17.78 -3.20
CA ILE A 207 -14.43 -18.28 -1.96
C ILE A 207 -15.77 -18.99 -2.27
N PRO A 208 -15.92 -20.32 -2.01
CA PRO A 208 -17.09 -21.07 -2.45
C PRO A 208 -18.45 -20.53 -1.99
N THR A 209 -18.54 -20.03 -0.76
CA THR A 209 -19.76 -19.44 -0.21
C THR A 209 -20.07 -18.07 -0.82
N CYS A 210 -19.05 -17.25 -1.10
CA CYS A 210 -19.20 -15.95 -1.72
C CYS A 210 -19.57 -16.12 -3.21
N SER A 211 -18.87 -16.98 -3.94
CA SER A 211 -19.18 -17.35 -5.32
C SER A 211 -20.60 -17.94 -5.47
N ALA A 212 -21.05 -18.77 -4.53
CA ALA A 212 -22.41 -19.30 -4.55
C ALA A 212 -23.48 -18.22 -4.27
N ALA A 213 -23.17 -17.23 -3.44
CA ALA A 213 -24.06 -16.11 -3.14
C ALA A 213 -24.08 -15.05 -4.25
N PHE A 214 -22.92 -14.80 -4.87
CA PHE A 214 -22.67 -13.78 -5.87
C PHE A 214 -21.96 -14.40 -7.08
N PRO A 215 -22.66 -15.21 -7.90
CA PRO A 215 -22.07 -15.81 -9.08
C PRO A 215 -21.67 -14.72 -10.09
N ASP A 216 -20.52 -14.94 -10.75
CA ASP A 216 -19.95 -14.07 -11.79
C ASP A 216 -19.83 -12.59 -11.39
N ILE A 217 -19.61 -12.33 -10.09
CA ILE A 217 -19.71 -10.98 -9.52
C ILE A 217 -18.68 -10.00 -10.10
N ARG A 218 -17.51 -10.47 -10.53
CA ARG A 218 -16.51 -9.62 -11.16
C ARG A 218 -17.01 -9.07 -12.49
N GLN A 219 -17.60 -9.92 -13.33
CA GLN A 219 -18.15 -9.49 -14.61
C GLN A 219 -19.37 -8.58 -14.42
N ARG A 220 -20.26 -8.93 -13.49
CA ARG A 220 -21.42 -8.11 -13.11
C ARG A 220 -21.03 -6.71 -12.64
N ALA A 221 -19.99 -6.60 -11.81
CA ALA A 221 -19.48 -5.30 -11.37
C ALA A 221 -18.96 -4.45 -12.55
N VAL A 222 -18.24 -5.08 -13.49
CA VAL A 222 -17.75 -4.42 -14.71
C VAL A 222 -18.91 -3.96 -15.58
N ASP A 223 -19.93 -4.81 -15.78
CA ASP A 223 -21.10 -4.50 -16.59
C ASP A 223 -21.92 -3.35 -15.98
N LEU A 224 -22.11 -3.35 -14.66
CA LEU A 224 -22.78 -2.26 -13.95
C LEU A 224 -22.00 -0.95 -14.08
N LEU A 225 -20.68 -0.95 -13.88
CA LEU A 225 -19.84 0.24 -14.07
C LEU A 225 -19.94 0.79 -15.50
N ALA A 226 -19.94 -0.09 -16.50
CA ALA A 226 -20.11 0.30 -17.90
C ALA A 226 -21.50 0.89 -18.17
N GLN A 227 -22.55 0.31 -17.58
CA GLN A 227 -23.91 0.83 -17.67
C GLN A 227 -24.01 2.23 -17.06
N VAL A 228 -23.52 2.42 -15.82
CA VAL A 228 -23.58 3.72 -15.11
C VAL A 228 -22.74 4.79 -15.82
N ALA A 229 -21.67 4.39 -16.52
CA ALA A 229 -20.86 5.30 -17.33
C ALA A 229 -21.58 5.80 -18.60
N ASP A 230 -22.50 5.02 -19.17
CA ASP A 230 -23.30 5.41 -20.33
C ASP A 230 -24.53 6.23 -19.91
N GLU A 231 -25.22 5.80 -18.85
CA GLU A 231 -26.39 6.47 -18.29
C GLU A 231 -26.44 6.28 -16.77
N SER A 232 -26.65 7.38 -16.03
CA SER A 232 -26.76 7.39 -14.58
C SER A 232 -27.79 6.38 -14.07
N LEU A 233 -27.44 5.63 -13.03
CA LEU A 233 -28.33 4.62 -12.48
C LEU A 233 -29.38 5.27 -11.57
N VAL A 234 -30.66 5.18 -11.95
CA VAL A 234 -31.78 5.75 -11.18
C VAL A 234 -32.54 4.66 -10.44
N ILE A 235 -32.55 4.73 -9.11
CA ILE A 235 -33.31 3.81 -8.25
C ILE A 235 -34.17 4.64 -7.29
N GLY A 236 -35.48 4.72 -7.56
CA GLY A 236 -36.38 5.56 -6.78
C GLY A 236 -36.07 7.06 -6.96
N GLU A 237 -35.71 7.74 -5.87
CA GLU A 237 -35.30 9.16 -5.87
C GLU A 237 -33.78 9.35 -5.91
N GLU A 238 -33.01 8.27 -5.83
CA GLU A 238 -31.55 8.31 -5.90
C GLU A 238 -31.09 8.19 -7.35
N THR A 239 -30.21 9.10 -7.75
CA THR A 239 -29.45 9.04 -9.01
C THR A 239 -27.99 8.81 -8.66
N ILE A 240 -27.43 7.73 -9.17
CA ILE A 240 -26.04 7.33 -8.96
C ILE A 240 -25.29 7.59 -10.26
N GLU A 241 -24.38 8.55 -10.22
CA GLU A 241 -23.47 8.87 -11.31
C GLU A 241 -22.22 7.97 -11.28
N SER A 242 -21.54 7.85 -12.41
CA SER A 242 -20.36 6.98 -12.55
C SER A 242 -19.24 7.38 -11.59
N ASP A 243 -18.96 8.68 -11.47
CA ASP A 243 -17.94 9.23 -10.56
C ASP A 243 -18.26 8.95 -9.09
N GLN A 244 -19.53 9.01 -8.70
CA GLN A 244 -20.00 8.70 -7.35
C GLN A 244 -19.80 7.22 -7.02
N LEU A 245 -20.18 6.32 -7.93
CA LEU A 245 -20.04 4.89 -7.75
C LEU A 245 -18.56 4.47 -7.67
N VAL A 246 -17.74 4.96 -8.61
CA VAL A 246 -16.28 4.76 -8.63
C VAL A 246 -15.65 5.23 -7.33
N THR A 247 -15.96 6.45 -6.90
CA THR A 247 -15.41 7.06 -5.68
C THR A 247 -15.80 6.26 -4.45
N LEU A 248 -17.05 5.79 -4.38
CA LEU A 248 -17.51 4.96 -3.26
C LEU A 248 -16.77 3.63 -3.20
N MET A 249 -16.60 2.95 -4.33
CA MET A 249 -15.86 1.68 -4.40
C MET A 249 -14.39 1.87 -4.00
N GLY A 250 -13.74 2.94 -4.47
CA GLY A 250 -12.38 3.28 -4.07
C GLY A 250 -12.27 3.59 -2.57
N ASN A 251 -13.19 4.39 -2.03
CA ASN A 251 -13.24 4.72 -0.61
C ASN A 251 -13.51 3.50 0.27
N SER A 252 -14.24 2.51 -0.25
CA SER A 252 -14.51 1.25 0.45
C SER A 252 -13.26 0.38 0.65
N LEU A 253 -12.19 0.62 -0.12
CA LEU A 253 -10.89 -0.02 0.06
C LEU A 253 -10.03 0.68 1.12
N ASN A 254 -10.32 1.93 1.43
CA ASN A 254 -9.51 2.68 2.39
C ASN A 254 -9.73 2.15 3.80
N TYR A 255 -8.63 1.96 4.52
CA TYR A 255 -8.65 1.64 5.95
C TYR A 255 -8.72 2.95 6.74
N SER A 256 -9.89 3.58 6.78
CA SER A 256 -10.10 4.80 7.57
C SER A 256 -10.87 4.50 8.84
N LEU A 257 -10.39 5.01 9.98
CA LEU A 257 -11.19 5.04 11.19
C LEU A 257 -12.14 6.23 11.06
N ASN A 258 -13.46 5.98 11.03
CA ASN A 258 -14.38 7.10 11.17
C ASN A 258 -14.24 7.75 12.56
N GLU A 259 -14.87 8.91 12.80
CA GLU A 259 -14.81 9.61 14.10
C GLU A 259 -15.26 8.75 15.30
N ALA A 260 -15.93 7.62 15.05
CA ALA A 260 -16.35 6.65 16.05
C ALA A 260 -15.35 5.48 16.25
N GLY A 261 -14.15 5.53 15.66
CA GLY A 261 -13.11 4.51 15.81
C GLY A 261 -13.41 3.19 15.11
N ARG A 262 -14.35 3.18 14.14
CA ARG A 262 -14.70 1.97 13.38
C ARG A 262 -13.85 1.87 12.12
N VAL A 263 -13.29 0.68 11.91
CA VAL A 263 -12.46 0.31 10.76
C VAL A 263 -13.28 0.36 9.46
N SER A 264 -12.94 1.24 8.53
CA SER A 264 -13.53 1.26 7.18
C SER A 264 -12.88 0.28 6.19
N GLY A 265 -12.01 -0.63 6.65
CA GLY A 265 -11.54 -1.76 5.83
C GLY A 265 -12.59 -2.85 5.57
N ILE A 266 -13.71 -2.84 6.30
CA ILE A 266 -14.82 -3.77 6.05
C ILE A 266 -15.59 -3.41 4.76
N GLY A 267 -15.50 -2.16 4.28
CA GLY A 267 -16.28 -1.68 3.14
C GLY A 267 -16.06 -2.53 1.89
N ALA A 268 -14.81 -2.93 1.64
CA ALA A 268 -14.44 -3.86 0.57
C ALA A 268 -15.27 -5.15 0.60
N SER A 269 -15.52 -5.71 1.79
CA SER A 269 -16.28 -6.96 1.95
C SER A 269 -17.76 -6.81 1.57
N TYR A 270 -18.29 -5.59 1.54
CA TYR A 270 -19.67 -5.31 1.15
C TYR A 270 -19.83 -5.02 -0.34
N LEU A 271 -18.72 -4.85 -1.10
CA LEU A 271 -18.82 -4.53 -2.52
C LEU A 271 -19.58 -5.60 -3.34
N PRO A 272 -19.37 -6.92 -3.15
CA PRO A 272 -20.18 -7.93 -3.84
C PRO A 272 -21.68 -7.78 -3.58
N LEU A 273 -22.07 -7.54 -2.33
CA LEU A 273 -23.47 -7.33 -1.95
C LEU A 273 -24.02 -6.02 -2.52
N MET A 274 -23.23 -4.94 -2.52
CA MET A 274 -23.63 -3.66 -3.10
C MET A 274 -23.96 -3.80 -4.58
N ILE A 275 -23.11 -4.49 -5.34
CA ILE A 275 -23.34 -4.74 -6.78
C ILE A 275 -24.61 -5.57 -6.97
N ASP A 276 -24.80 -6.66 -6.21
CA ASP A 276 -26.02 -7.49 -6.30
C ASP A 276 -27.30 -6.70 -5.99
N GLU A 277 -27.26 -5.86 -4.95
CA GLU A 277 -28.39 -5.03 -4.55
C GLU A 277 -28.71 -3.97 -5.60
N LEU A 278 -27.72 -3.27 -6.14
CA LEU A 278 -27.90 -2.24 -7.15
C LEU A 278 -28.55 -2.80 -8.42
N GLU A 279 -28.11 -3.96 -8.90
CA GLU A 279 -28.72 -4.65 -10.05
C GLU A 279 -30.19 -5.04 -9.81
N ARG A 280 -30.57 -5.21 -8.54
CA ARG A 280 -31.94 -5.54 -8.12
C ARG A 280 -32.76 -4.30 -7.76
N GLY A 281 -32.21 -3.09 -7.91
CA GLY A 281 -32.88 -1.84 -7.54
C GLY A 281 -32.99 -1.64 -6.02
N ILE A 282 -32.03 -2.17 -5.26
CA ILE A 282 -31.94 -2.05 -3.79
C ILE A 282 -30.75 -1.14 -3.45
N LEU A 283 -30.96 -0.19 -2.55
CA LEU A 283 -29.97 0.86 -2.21
C LEU A 283 -29.29 0.68 -0.86
N THR A 284 -29.65 -0.37 -0.10
CA THR A 284 -29.29 -0.48 1.32
C THR A 284 -27.78 -0.45 1.56
N THR A 285 -27.01 -1.26 0.85
CA THR A 285 -25.56 -1.33 1.03
C THR A 285 -24.86 -0.12 0.41
N TYR A 286 -25.34 0.40 -0.72
CA TYR A 286 -24.81 1.62 -1.35
C TYR A 286 -24.90 2.81 -0.39
N ILE A 287 -26.10 3.07 0.16
CA ILE A 287 -26.32 4.12 1.16
C ILE A 287 -25.51 3.84 2.43
N GLY A 288 -25.46 2.57 2.86
CA GLY A 288 -24.69 2.15 4.02
C GLY A 288 -23.20 2.48 3.93
N LEU A 289 -22.59 2.20 2.77
CA LEU A 289 -21.20 2.52 2.46
C LEU A 289 -21.01 4.04 2.32
N ARG A 290 -21.89 4.72 1.57
CA ARG A 290 -21.83 6.17 1.31
C ARG A 290 -21.86 6.98 2.60
N ASP A 291 -22.74 6.59 3.52
CA ASP A 291 -23.01 7.33 4.75
C ASP A 291 -22.19 6.78 5.94
N GLY A 292 -21.42 5.71 5.75
CA GLY A 292 -20.58 5.10 6.78
C GLY A 292 -21.36 4.44 7.93
N ILE A 293 -22.59 3.99 7.66
CA ILE A 293 -23.55 3.46 8.65
C ILE A 293 -23.70 1.94 8.62
N LEU A 294 -22.79 1.22 7.94
CA LEU A 294 -22.80 -0.24 7.93
C LEU A 294 -22.75 -0.80 9.37
N PRO A 295 -23.49 -1.89 9.65
CA PRO A 295 -23.39 -2.57 10.93
C PRO A 295 -21.92 -2.95 11.18
N PRO A 296 -21.39 -2.77 12.41
CA PRO A 296 -20.02 -3.14 12.72
C PRO A 296 -19.84 -4.63 12.42
N ALA A 297 -18.63 -5.02 11.99
CA ALA A 297 -18.23 -6.41 12.06
C ALA A 297 -18.50 -6.91 13.50
N PRO A 298 -19.04 -8.13 13.67
CA PRO A 298 -19.27 -8.67 15.01
C PRO A 298 -17.97 -8.60 15.82
N ASP A 299 -18.05 -8.05 17.04
CA ASP A 299 -16.89 -7.90 17.92
C ASP A 299 -16.18 -9.25 18.09
N ASP A 300 -14.89 -9.28 17.75
CA ASP A 300 -13.97 -10.44 17.91
C ASP A 300 -13.63 -10.73 19.39
N THR A 301 -14.42 -10.19 20.33
CA THR A 301 -14.17 -10.25 21.78
C THR A 301 -15.13 -11.16 22.53
N THR A 302 -16.05 -11.84 21.85
CA THR A 302 -16.88 -12.87 22.51
C THR A 302 -16.26 -14.24 22.36
N ASP A 303 -15.42 -14.56 23.34
CA ASP A 303 -14.93 -15.88 23.69
C ASP A 303 -16.12 -16.77 24.11
N GLU A 304 -16.88 -17.29 23.16
CA GLU A 304 -17.76 -18.44 23.34
C GLU A 304 -17.99 -19.09 21.98
N GLY A 305 -17.44 -20.29 21.82
CA GLY A 305 -17.40 -21.00 20.55
C GLY A 305 -18.78 -21.15 19.90
N ASP A 306 -18.92 -20.66 18.68
CA ASP A 306 -19.86 -21.23 17.73
C ASP A 306 -19.34 -21.10 16.30
N GLN A 307 -19.65 -22.12 15.52
CA GLN A 307 -19.21 -22.33 14.16
C GLN A 307 -19.84 -21.30 13.23
N GLY A 308 -19.04 -20.52 12.50
CA GLY A 308 -19.56 -19.67 11.44
C GLY A 308 -18.78 -18.42 11.05
N ASN A 309 -17.54 -18.22 11.51
CA ASN A 309 -16.75 -17.07 11.06
C ASN A 309 -16.00 -17.37 9.74
N LEU A 310 -16.68 -17.14 8.62
CA LEU A 310 -16.08 -17.19 7.28
C LEU A 310 -14.96 -16.15 7.10
N PHE A 311 -14.97 -15.04 7.86
CA PHE A 311 -14.04 -13.91 7.68
C PHE A 311 -12.81 -13.94 8.58
N GLY A 312 -12.86 -14.60 9.74
CA GLY A 312 -11.66 -14.98 10.50
C GLY A 312 -10.81 -15.96 9.70
N THR A 313 -11.47 -16.88 8.98
CA THR A 313 -10.84 -17.78 8.02
C THR A 313 -10.22 -17.00 6.86
N ILE A 314 -10.89 -15.97 6.31
CA ILE A 314 -10.33 -15.11 5.26
C ILE A 314 -9.15 -14.26 5.76
N ALA A 315 -9.13 -13.80 7.01
CA ALA A 315 -8.00 -13.05 7.57
C ALA A 315 -6.78 -13.97 7.83
N GLU A 316 -7.00 -15.20 8.32
CA GLU A 316 -5.96 -16.23 8.39
C GLU A 316 -5.48 -16.67 7.00
N GLU A 317 -6.40 -16.88 6.05
CA GLU A 317 -6.09 -17.24 4.65
C GLU A 317 -5.42 -16.08 3.91
N SER A 318 -5.72 -14.82 4.22
CA SER A 318 -5.03 -13.64 3.67
C SER A 318 -3.63 -13.49 4.25
N SER A 319 -3.43 -13.88 5.51
CA SER A 319 -2.10 -13.97 6.13
C SER A 319 -1.29 -15.14 5.54
N GLU A 320 -1.91 -16.29 5.30
CA GLU A 320 -1.31 -17.43 4.59
C GLU A 320 -1.05 -17.11 3.11
N LEU A 321 -1.93 -16.37 2.43
CA LEU A 321 -1.77 -15.94 1.04
C LEU A 321 -0.70 -14.87 0.92
N ALA A 322 -0.60 -13.93 1.88
CA ALA A 322 0.50 -13.00 1.97
C ALA A 322 1.82 -13.72 2.28
N THR A 323 1.79 -14.77 3.08
CA THR A 323 2.96 -15.62 3.35
C THR A 323 3.33 -16.45 2.14
N THR A 324 2.36 -16.96 1.40
CA THR A 324 2.56 -17.70 0.16
C THR A 324 3.04 -16.79 -0.97
N ALA A 325 2.55 -15.55 -1.05
CA ALA A 325 3.02 -14.53 -1.97
C ALA A 325 4.44 -14.06 -1.63
N ARG A 326 4.80 -13.96 -0.35
CA ARG A 326 6.19 -13.76 0.10
C ARG A 326 7.07 -14.95 -0.29
N ASN A 327 6.64 -16.18 0.00
CA ASN A 327 7.38 -17.39 -0.37
C ASN A 327 7.51 -17.54 -1.90
N LEU A 328 6.51 -17.09 -2.67
CA LEU A 328 6.54 -17.08 -4.13
C LEU A 328 7.45 -15.95 -4.65
N ALA A 329 7.46 -14.78 -4.01
CA ALA A 329 8.40 -13.71 -4.32
C ALA A 329 9.84 -14.13 -4.01
N ASP A 330 10.08 -14.75 -2.86
CA ASP A 330 11.37 -15.34 -2.49
C ASP A 330 11.77 -16.47 -3.47
N GLY A 331 10.80 -17.26 -3.93
CA GLY A 331 11.00 -18.29 -4.95
C GLY A 331 11.30 -17.71 -6.34
N ILE A 332 10.66 -16.60 -6.72
CA ILE A 332 10.94 -15.87 -7.96
C ILE A 332 12.31 -15.20 -7.89
N GLU A 333 12.70 -14.65 -6.74
CA GLU A 333 14.02 -14.06 -6.51
C GLU A 333 15.11 -15.14 -6.52
N ALA A 334 14.86 -16.30 -5.93
CA ALA A 334 15.74 -17.47 -6.03
C ALA A 334 15.86 -17.99 -7.48
N LEU A 335 14.76 -18.06 -8.23
CA LEU A 335 14.76 -18.43 -9.66
C LEU A 335 15.45 -17.37 -10.53
N GLN A 336 15.34 -16.08 -10.18
CA GLN A 336 16.08 -15.00 -10.84
C GLN A 336 17.57 -15.11 -10.54
N GLN A 337 17.97 -15.43 -9.31
CA GLN A 337 19.36 -15.66 -8.95
C GLN A 337 19.93 -16.92 -9.63
N GLU A 338 19.17 -18.02 -9.72
CA GLU A 338 19.57 -19.21 -10.49
C GLU A 338 19.65 -18.90 -11.98
N SER A 339 18.67 -18.18 -12.54
CA SER A 339 18.70 -17.75 -13.94
C SER A 339 19.88 -16.84 -14.23
N GLN A 340 20.23 -15.95 -13.31
CA GLN A 340 21.39 -15.06 -13.44
C GLN A 340 22.70 -15.86 -13.33
N GLN A 341 22.81 -16.82 -12.41
CA GLN A 341 23.96 -17.71 -12.34
C GLN A 341 24.12 -18.56 -13.61
N VAL A 342 23.03 -19.07 -14.18
CA VAL A 342 23.06 -19.79 -15.46
C VAL A 342 23.48 -18.85 -16.60
N SER A 343 22.99 -17.60 -16.61
CA SER A 343 23.37 -16.60 -17.60
C SER A 343 24.85 -16.21 -17.51
N ASP A 344 25.35 -15.92 -16.31
CA ASP A 344 26.75 -15.57 -16.05
C ASP A 344 27.70 -16.74 -16.41
N ILE A 345 27.24 -17.98 -16.28
CA ILE A 345 28.00 -19.18 -16.65
C ILE A 345 28.01 -19.42 -18.16
N LEU A 346 26.88 -19.18 -18.85
CA LEU A 346 26.83 -19.19 -20.32
C LEU A 346 27.79 -18.13 -20.90
N GLU A 347 27.92 -16.99 -20.23
CA GLU A 347 28.90 -15.95 -20.57
C GLU A 347 30.34 -16.32 -20.21
N SER A 348 30.57 -17.16 -19.18
CA SER A 348 31.90 -17.62 -18.76
C SER A 348 32.58 -18.62 -19.73
N GLY A 349 31.83 -19.18 -20.69
CA GLY A 349 32.35 -20.10 -21.71
C GLY A 349 32.66 -21.52 -21.23
N LEU A 350 32.22 -21.90 -20.03
CA LEU A 350 32.39 -23.27 -19.52
C LEU A 350 31.45 -24.25 -20.26
N PRO A 351 31.94 -25.43 -20.70
CA PRO A 351 31.07 -26.43 -21.34
C PRO A 351 30.01 -26.96 -20.36
N LEU A 352 28.74 -27.01 -20.79
CA LEU A 352 27.60 -27.50 -19.98
C LEU A 352 27.84 -28.87 -19.32
N SER A 353 28.65 -29.72 -19.95
CA SER A 353 29.04 -31.04 -19.42
C SER A 353 29.89 -30.97 -18.15
N VAL A 354 30.68 -29.92 -17.98
CA VAL A 354 31.51 -29.70 -16.78
C VAL A 354 30.66 -29.22 -15.59
N TYR A 355 29.65 -28.39 -15.86
CA TYR A 355 28.65 -27.96 -14.86
C TYR A 355 27.82 -29.14 -14.34
N PHE A 356 27.26 -29.96 -15.24
CA PHE A 356 26.46 -31.12 -14.86
C PHE A 356 27.23 -32.12 -13.99
N VAL A 357 28.51 -32.35 -14.28
CA VAL A 357 29.38 -33.23 -13.49
C VAL A 357 29.73 -32.63 -12.12
N ARG A 358 29.79 -31.30 -12.01
CA ARG A 358 30.05 -30.59 -10.75
C ARG A 358 28.83 -30.63 -9.82
N GLU A 359 27.64 -30.37 -10.35
CA GLU A 359 26.38 -30.42 -9.60
C GLU A 359 26.00 -31.85 -9.18
N LEU A 360 26.21 -32.84 -10.05
CA LEU A 360 26.06 -34.24 -9.66
C LEU A 360 27.02 -34.64 -8.53
N ARG A 361 28.23 -34.07 -8.47
CA ARG A 361 29.19 -34.35 -7.40
C ARG A 361 28.82 -33.66 -6.08
N ILE A 362 28.17 -32.49 -6.13
CA ILE A 362 27.66 -31.79 -4.94
C ILE A 362 26.42 -32.52 -4.40
N GLY A 363 25.45 -32.85 -5.26
CA GLY A 363 24.24 -33.59 -4.86
C GLY A 363 24.52 -35.01 -4.33
N VAL A 364 25.54 -35.71 -4.84
CA VAL A 364 25.95 -37.03 -4.31
C VAL A 364 26.67 -36.91 -2.95
N ASN A 365 27.37 -35.80 -2.69
CA ASN A 365 27.99 -35.56 -1.38
C ASN A 365 26.97 -35.18 -0.30
N GLU A 366 25.91 -34.45 -0.66
CA GLU A 366 24.84 -34.09 0.27
C GLU A 366 23.95 -35.29 0.64
N MET A 367 23.66 -36.20 -0.30
CA MET A 367 22.93 -37.44 0.02
C MET A 367 23.70 -38.38 0.97
N ASN A 368 25.03 -38.43 0.88
CA ASN A 368 25.85 -39.21 1.82
C ASN A 368 25.83 -38.62 3.25
N TYR A 369 25.73 -37.30 3.36
CA TYR A 369 25.61 -36.61 4.65
C TYR A 369 24.24 -36.85 5.30
N PHE A 370 23.17 -36.84 4.50
CA PHE A 370 21.80 -37.09 4.97
C PHE A 370 21.56 -38.55 5.39
N THR A 371 22.15 -39.50 4.67
CA THR A 371 22.02 -40.94 4.99
C THR A 371 22.76 -41.31 6.28
N ALA A 372 23.93 -40.69 6.53
CA ALA A 372 24.69 -40.87 7.77
C ALA A 372 23.99 -40.25 9.01
N LEU A 373 23.21 -39.18 8.81
CA LEU A 373 22.45 -38.52 9.88
C LEU A 373 21.19 -39.30 10.28
N LEU A 374 20.52 -39.95 9.33
CA LEU A 374 19.27 -40.66 9.57
C LEU A 374 19.45 -42.13 9.98
N PHE A 375 20.57 -42.76 9.59
CA PHE A 375 20.82 -44.18 9.89
C PHE A 375 22.29 -44.44 10.26
N PRO A 376 22.70 -44.09 11.50
CA PRO A 376 24.11 -44.16 11.93
C PRO A 376 24.69 -45.59 12.06
N GLY A 377 23.94 -46.63 11.69
CA GLY A 377 24.37 -48.04 11.76
C GLY A 377 24.29 -48.81 10.44
N LEU A 378 24.04 -48.15 9.30
CA LEU A 378 23.98 -48.79 7.98
C LEU A 378 25.21 -48.52 7.10
N VAL A 379 26.22 -47.84 7.63
CA VAL A 379 27.48 -47.58 6.94
C VAL A 379 28.62 -48.28 7.69
N ASP A 380 28.76 -49.57 7.40
CA ASP A 380 30.03 -50.30 7.39
C ASP A 380 30.17 -50.97 6.00
#